data_AF-X1C8C3-F1
#
_entry.id   AF-X1C8C3-F1
#
_cell.length_a   1.000
_cell.length_b   1.000
_cell.length_c   1.000
_cell.angle_alpha   90.00
_cell.angle_beta   90.00
_cell.angle_gamma   90.00
#
_symmetry.space_group_name_H-M   'P 1'
#
loop_
_entity.id
_entity.type
_entity.pdbx_description
1 polymer ?
#
loop_
_entity_poly.entity_id
_entity_poly.type
_entity_poly.pdbx_seq_one_letter_code
_entity_poly.pdbx_strand_id
1 'polypeptide(L)'
;LCFNWEAKGEILRRGSDFFWTVHFVNEAHHWAFESMIIDGFTRRNLTRLIQTELIRGNYKVAEKYIDLLGSAMFQKKIANHYALFLDDREAMQNDPELGPRLNTHMTEDFFSEGMDLEINLRSLIANEPFNLRAYDYLMALLLLEKKIDQVREALPGYLRASGGIVPSLLDEGLLVYQITHREEDISPLQVSPSAIQRFDDYTRVLRQYRDQNEAARILYPTFGNSFWFYLNFVSLPNQ
;
A
#
# COMPACT_ATOMS: atom_id res chain seq x y z
N LEU A 1 -25.83 11.61 -5.99
CA LEU A 1 -26.43 10.33 -6.39
C LEU A 1 -25.47 9.63 -7.33
N CYS A 2 -24.37 9.08 -6.80
CA CYS A 2 -23.54 8.13 -7.53
C CYS A 2 -24.08 6.75 -7.15
N PHE A 3 -24.46 5.95 -8.14
CA PHE A 3 -25.08 4.66 -7.86
C PHE A 3 -24.03 3.71 -7.25
N ASN A 4 -24.42 2.95 -6.23
CA ASN A 4 -23.58 1.96 -5.54
C ASN A 4 -22.87 0.95 -6.47
N TRP A 5 -23.32 0.79 -7.73
CA TRP A 5 -22.71 -0.11 -8.70
C TRP A 5 -21.43 0.47 -9.35
N GLU A 6 -21.36 1.78 -9.61
CA GLU A 6 -20.14 2.43 -10.16
C GLU A 6 -19.02 2.44 -9.14
N ALA A 7 -19.36 2.64 -7.86
CA ALA A 7 -18.42 2.53 -6.75
C ALA A 7 -17.87 1.10 -6.65
N LYS A 8 -18.72 0.07 -6.75
CA LYS A 8 -18.26 -1.33 -6.75
C LYS A 8 -17.34 -1.67 -7.91
N GLY A 9 -17.65 -1.22 -9.13
CA GLY A 9 -16.78 -1.44 -10.30
C GLY A 9 -15.41 -0.80 -10.14
N GLU A 10 -15.34 0.44 -9.65
CA GLU A 10 -14.07 1.14 -9.42
C GLU A 10 -13.28 0.53 -8.25
N ILE A 11 -13.96 0.12 -7.18
CA ILE A 11 -13.36 -0.61 -6.05
C ILE A 11 -12.74 -1.92 -6.55
N LEU A 12 -13.45 -2.68 -7.39
CA LEU A 12 -12.93 -3.94 -7.95
C LEU A 12 -11.67 -3.72 -8.79
N ARG A 13 -11.69 -2.73 -9.68
CA ARG A 13 -10.53 -2.37 -10.51
C ARG A 13 -9.33 -1.98 -9.64
N ARG A 14 -9.55 -1.18 -8.60
CA ARG A 14 -8.48 -0.69 -7.71
C ARG A 14 -8.00 -1.75 -6.72
N GLY A 15 -8.88 -2.65 -6.27
CA GLY A 15 -8.54 -3.73 -5.35
C GLY A 15 -7.51 -4.68 -5.95
N SER A 16 -7.68 -5.07 -7.21
CA SER A 16 -6.66 -5.84 -7.94
C SER A 16 -5.28 -5.18 -7.87
N ASP A 17 -5.18 -3.89 -8.18
CA ASP A 17 -3.90 -3.16 -8.15
C ASP A 17 -3.32 -3.00 -6.75
N PHE A 18 -4.18 -2.80 -5.76
CA PHE A 18 -3.80 -2.77 -4.36
C PHE A 18 -3.16 -4.10 -3.93
N PHE A 19 -3.86 -5.22 -4.11
CA PHE A 19 -3.37 -6.54 -3.72
C PHE A 19 -2.08 -6.90 -4.42
N TRP A 20 -1.96 -6.55 -5.69
CA TRP A 20 -0.73 -6.74 -6.43
C TRP A 20 0.44 -5.90 -5.90
N THR A 21 0.18 -4.68 -5.46
CA THR A 21 1.22 -3.81 -4.89
C THR A 21 1.74 -4.34 -3.56
N VAL A 22 0.87 -4.95 -2.75
CA VAL A 22 1.25 -5.59 -1.48
C VAL A 22 1.69 -7.04 -1.65
N HIS A 23 1.89 -7.49 -2.90
CA HIS A 23 2.36 -8.84 -3.24
C HIS A 23 1.39 -9.97 -2.86
N PHE A 24 0.10 -9.66 -2.72
CA PHE A 24 -0.97 -10.65 -2.52
C PHE A 24 -1.48 -11.13 -3.90
N VAL A 25 -0.73 -12.03 -4.53
CA VAL A 25 -0.99 -12.48 -5.92
C VAL A 25 -2.35 -13.17 -6.07
N ASN A 26 -2.76 -13.99 -5.09
CA ASN A 26 -4.04 -14.70 -5.14
C ASN A 26 -5.24 -13.74 -5.13
N GLU A 27 -5.26 -12.75 -4.24
CA GLU A 27 -6.33 -11.74 -4.24
C GLU A 27 -6.25 -10.82 -5.46
N ALA A 28 -5.05 -10.45 -5.91
CA ALA A 28 -4.92 -9.70 -7.16
C ALA A 28 -5.54 -10.43 -8.35
N HIS A 29 -5.41 -11.77 -8.40
CA HIS A 29 -6.05 -12.62 -9.38
C HIS A 29 -7.58 -12.64 -9.22
N HIS A 30 -8.06 -12.93 -8.01
CA HIS A 30 -9.49 -12.99 -7.70
C HIS A 30 -10.22 -11.70 -8.11
N TRP A 31 -9.68 -10.54 -7.71
CA TRP A 31 -10.25 -9.23 -8.03
C TRP A 31 -10.17 -8.89 -9.53
N ALA A 32 -9.11 -9.31 -10.23
CA ALA A 32 -9.01 -9.15 -11.68
C ALA A 32 -10.03 -10.03 -12.42
N PHE A 33 -10.28 -11.24 -11.94
CA PHE A 33 -11.29 -12.15 -12.48
C PHE A 33 -12.71 -11.61 -12.29
N GLU A 34 -13.05 -11.13 -11.09
CA GLU A 34 -14.33 -10.46 -10.81
C GLU A 34 -14.52 -9.21 -11.70
N SER A 35 -13.48 -8.39 -11.87
CA SER A 35 -13.53 -7.25 -12.80
C SER A 35 -13.73 -7.70 -14.25
N MET A 36 -13.14 -8.82 -14.69
CA MET A 36 -13.35 -9.38 -16.02
C MET A 36 -14.79 -9.87 -16.23
N ILE A 37 -15.43 -10.44 -15.21
CA ILE A 37 -16.85 -10.86 -15.29
C ILE A 37 -17.76 -9.65 -15.50
N ILE A 38 -17.47 -8.53 -14.83
CA ILE A 38 -18.32 -7.33 -14.86
C ILE A 38 -18.05 -6.46 -16.09
N ASP A 39 -16.77 -6.12 -16.33
CA ASP A 39 -16.35 -5.16 -17.36
C ASP A 39 -16.04 -5.84 -18.71
N GLY A 40 -16.06 -7.18 -18.76
CA GLY A 40 -15.53 -7.94 -19.88
C GLY A 40 -14.01 -7.87 -19.97
N PHE A 41 -13.45 -8.20 -21.14
CA PHE A 41 -12.01 -8.16 -21.35
C PHE A 41 -11.49 -6.74 -21.49
N THR A 42 -10.76 -6.27 -20.49
CA THR A 42 -10.10 -4.96 -20.51
C THR A 42 -8.59 -5.15 -20.48
N ARG A 43 -7.83 -4.15 -20.96
CA ARG A 43 -6.37 -4.17 -20.84
C ARG A 43 -5.92 -4.43 -19.40
N ARG A 44 -6.58 -3.80 -18.42
CA ARG A 44 -6.21 -3.85 -17.00
C ARG A 44 -6.40 -5.24 -16.41
N ASN A 45 -7.60 -5.82 -16.54
CA ASN A 45 -7.87 -7.14 -15.98
C ASN A 45 -7.08 -8.24 -16.71
N LEU A 46 -6.98 -8.19 -18.05
CA LEU A 46 -6.18 -9.16 -18.80
C LEU A 46 -4.70 -9.09 -18.42
N THR A 47 -4.13 -7.88 -18.31
CA THR A 47 -2.74 -7.74 -17.87
C THR A 47 -2.53 -8.40 -16.52
N ARG A 48 -3.43 -8.15 -15.55
CA ARG A 48 -3.29 -8.76 -14.23
C ARG A 48 -3.48 -10.28 -14.26
N LEU A 49 -4.46 -10.78 -15.00
CA LEU A 49 -4.68 -12.21 -15.16
C LEU A 49 -3.44 -12.89 -15.76
N ILE A 50 -2.86 -12.34 -16.82
CA ILE A 50 -1.60 -12.83 -17.40
C ILE A 50 -0.50 -12.88 -16.34
N GLN A 51 -0.25 -11.77 -15.65
CA GLN A 51 0.79 -11.65 -14.63
C GLN A 51 0.62 -12.70 -13.51
N THR A 52 -0.60 -12.86 -13.00
CA THR A 52 -0.90 -13.81 -11.91
C THR A 52 -0.79 -15.26 -12.37
N GLU A 53 -1.24 -15.60 -13.58
CA GLU A 53 -1.16 -16.97 -14.11
C GLU A 53 0.28 -17.38 -14.44
N LEU A 54 1.12 -16.44 -14.91
CA LEU A 54 2.56 -16.68 -15.07
C LEU A 54 3.23 -17.02 -13.74
N ILE A 55 2.97 -16.23 -12.69
CA ILE A 55 3.52 -16.47 -11.34
C ILE A 55 3.06 -17.81 -10.77
N ARG A 56 1.79 -18.18 -11.00
CA ARG A 56 1.21 -19.45 -10.54
C ARG A 56 1.67 -20.67 -11.37
N GLY A 57 2.41 -20.47 -12.45
CA GLY A 57 2.87 -21.53 -13.36
C GLY A 57 1.78 -22.07 -14.29
N ASN A 58 0.64 -21.37 -14.40
CA ASN A 58 -0.49 -21.73 -15.26
C ASN A 58 -0.28 -21.24 -16.70
N TYR A 59 0.84 -21.60 -17.32
CA TYR A 59 1.31 -21.02 -18.59
C TYR A 59 0.29 -21.16 -19.73
N LYS A 60 -0.45 -22.27 -19.81
CA LYS A 60 -1.50 -22.49 -20.82
C LYS A 60 -2.66 -21.50 -20.70
N VAL A 61 -2.97 -21.04 -19.49
CA VAL A 61 -4.01 -20.04 -19.24
C VAL A 61 -3.45 -18.65 -19.54
N ALA A 62 -2.22 -18.37 -19.10
CA ALA A 62 -1.53 -17.14 -19.40
C ALA A 62 -1.42 -16.89 -20.93
N GLU A 63 -1.05 -17.92 -21.71
CA GLU A 63 -0.95 -17.86 -23.17
C GLU A 63 -2.27 -17.43 -23.81
N LYS A 64 -3.41 -18.02 -23.39
CA LYS A 64 -4.73 -17.62 -23.90
C LYS A 64 -5.05 -16.15 -23.62
N TYR A 65 -4.71 -15.64 -22.44
CA TYR A 65 -4.93 -14.24 -22.11
C TYR A 65 -3.95 -13.31 -22.85
N ILE A 66 -2.71 -13.75 -23.09
CA ILE A 66 -1.72 -13.04 -23.90
C ILE A 66 -2.22 -12.88 -25.33
N ASP A 67 -2.71 -13.95 -25.95
CA ASP A 67 -3.28 -13.93 -27.30
C ASP A 67 -4.48 -12.98 -27.40
N LEU A 68 -5.37 -13.05 -26.41
CA LEU A 68 -6.54 -12.19 -26.34
C LEU A 68 -6.15 -10.72 -26.17
N LEU A 69 -5.17 -10.41 -25.31
CA LEU A 69 -4.64 -9.07 -25.15
C LEU A 69 -3.95 -8.58 -26.44
N GLY A 70 -3.16 -9.43 -27.09
CA GLY A 70 -2.40 -9.15 -28.31
C GLY A 70 -3.25 -8.97 -29.58
N SER A 71 -4.52 -9.38 -29.55
CA SER A 71 -5.47 -9.17 -30.65
C SER A 71 -5.71 -7.67 -30.94
N ALA A 72 -5.57 -6.81 -29.94
CA ALA A 72 -5.67 -5.36 -30.08
C ALA A 72 -4.31 -4.74 -30.49
N MET A 73 -4.30 -3.98 -31.60
CA MET A 73 -3.07 -3.41 -32.18
C MET A 73 -2.20 -2.64 -31.17
N PHE A 74 -2.82 -1.87 -30.27
CA PHE A 74 -2.12 -1.05 -29.28
C PHE A 74 -1.62 -1.82 -28.05
N GLN A 75 -1.96 -3.10 -27.91
CA GLN A 75 -1.60 -3.93 -26.76
C GLN A 75 -0.53 -4.99 -27.06
N LYS A 76 -0.14 -5.15 -28.33
CA LYS A 76 0.89 -6.10 -28.77
C LYS A 76 2.21 -5.99 -28.00
N LYS A 77 2.63 -4.78 -27.64
CA LYS A 77 3.87 -4.57 -26.86
C LYS A 77 3.80 -5.26 -25.49
N ILE A 78 2.65 -5.21 -24.83
CA ILE A 78 2.44 -5.79 -23.51
C ILE A 78 2.31 -7.31 -23.63
N ALA A 79 1.53 -7.78 -24.60
CA ALA A 79 1.39 -9.20 -24.89
C ALA A 79 2.75 -9.84 -25.18
N ASN A 80 3.55 -9.22 -26.06
CA ASN A 80 4.88 -9.71 -26.42
C ASN A 80 5.85 -9.71 -25.22
N HIS A 81 5.76 -8.72 -24.33
CA HIS A 81 6.59 -8.69 -23.13
C HIS A 81 6.30 -9.89 -22.23
N TYR A 82 5.03 -10.20 -21.97
CA TYR A 82 4.66 -11.34 -21.12
C TYR A 82 4.81 -12.70 -21.80
N ALA A 83 4.71 -12.77 -23.13
CA ALA A 83 4.95 -13.98 -23.90
C ALA A 83 6.37 -14.54 -23.70
N LEU A 84 7.37 -13.67 -23.46
CA LEU A 84 8.74 -14.08 -23.18
C LEU A 84 8.85 -15.03 -21.98
N PHE A 85 7.94 -14.90 -21.01
CA PHE A 85 7.99 -15.64 -19.76
C PHE A 85 7.29 -17.01 -19.80
N LEU A 86 6.61 -17.35 -20.91
CA LEU A 86 5.91 -18.63 -21.04
C LEU A 86 6.87 -19.82 -21.01
N ASP A 87 8.08 -19.64 -21.57
CA ASP A 87 9.10 -20.67 -21.69
C ASP A 87 10.40 -20.32 -20.95
N ASP A 88 10.51 -19.11 -20.39
CA ASP A 88 11.72 -18.61 -19.73
C ASP A 88 11.45 -18.12 -18.31
N ARG A 89 11.65 -19.02 -17.35
CA ARG A 89 11.50 -18.72 -15.92
C ARG A 89 12.62 -17.82 -15.39
N GLU A 90 13.81 -17.87 -15.97
CA GLU A 90 14.94 -17.02 -15.56
C GLU A 90 14.69 -15.57 -15.96
N ALA A 91 14.17 -15.33 -17.17
CA ALA A 91 13.71 -14.02 -17.59
C ALA A 91 12.63 -13.46 -16.66
N MET A 92 11.69 -14.32 -16.21
CA MET A 92 10.64 -13.93 -15.27
C MET A 92 11.18 -13.57 -13.89
N GLN A 93 12.19 -14.27 -13.39
CA GLN A 93 12.85 -13.97 -12.11
C GLN A 93 13.56 -12.62 -12.13
N ASN A 94 14.13 -12.25 -13.28
CA ASN A 94 14.82 -10.99 -13.48
C ASN A 94 13.88 -9.84 -13.87
N ASP A 95 12.59 -10.11 -14.09
CA ASP A 95 11.61 -9.08 -14.40
C ASP A 95 11.30 -8.24 -13.15
N PRO A 96 11.36 -6.89 -13.24
CA PRO A 96 11.15 -6.01 -12.10
C PRO A 96 9.73 -6.07 -11.53
N GLU A 97 8.75 -6.57 -12.29
CA GLU A 97 7.36 -6.64 -11.88
C GLU A 97 6.96 -8.06 -11.43
N LEU A 98 7.36 -9.11 -12.15
CA LEU A 98 7.02 -10.49 -11.78
C LEU A 98 7.98 -11.06 -10.74
N GLY A 99 9.29 -10.79 -10.86
CA GLY A 99 10.35 -11.36 -10.02
C GLY A 99 10.09 -11.23 -8.51
N PRO A 100 9.78 -10.02 -7.98
CA PRO A 100 9.48 -9.82 -6.56
C PRO A 100 8.27 -10.59 -6.03
N ARG A 101 7.43 -11.15 -6.92
CA ARG A 101 6.17 -11.81 -6.58
C ARG A 101 6.20 -13.33 -6.77
N LEU A 102 7.31 -13.90 -7.27
CA LEU A 102 7.42 -15.34 -7.53
C LEU A 102 7.41 -16.22 -6.28
N ASN A 103 7.78 -15.68 -5.12
CA ASN A 103 7.88 -16.43 -3.85
C ASN A 103 6.75 -16.08 -2.87
N THR A 104 5.60 -15.60 -3.36
CA THR A 104 4.50 -15.07 -2.52
C THR A 104 3.40 -16.09 -2.26
N HIS A 105 3.74 -17.38 -2.29
CA HIS A 105 2.77 -18.46 -2.12
C HIS A 105 2.21 -18.48 -0.69
N MET A 106 0.96 -18.03 -0.54
CA MET A 106 0.21 -18.25 0.69
C MET A 106 -0.22 -19.71 0.78
N THR A 107 0.10 -20.34 1.91
CA THR A 107 -0.28 -21.73 2.24
C THR A 107 -1.70 -21.85 2.78
N GLU A 108 -2.34 -20.74 3.13
CA GLU A 108 -3.69 -20.72 3.67
C GLU A 108 -4.67 -20.05 2.70
N ASP A 109 -5.82 -20.69 2.50
CA ASP A 109 -6.99 -20.11 1.82
C ASP A 109 -7.54 -18.97 2.68
N PHE A 110 -6.95 -17.78 2.54
CA PHE A 110 -7.47 -16.58 3.19
C PHE A 110 -8.59 -16.01 2.31
N PHE A 111 -9.80 -15.95 2.87
CA PHE A 111 -10.83 -15.10 2.31
C PHE A 111 -10.52 -13.66 2.72
N SER A 112 -10.24 -12.77 1.76
CA SER A 112 -10.24 -11.34 2.07
C SER A 112 -11.56 -11.00 2.77
N GLU A 113 -11.50 -10.41 3.97
CA GLU A 113 -12.69 -10.00 4.71
C GLU A 113 -13.28 -8.74 4.05
N GLY A 114 -13.90 -8.95 2.88
CA GLY A 114 -14.48 -7.89 2.06
C GLY A 114 -13.51 -6.74 1.77
N MET A 115 -13.95 -5.52 2.06
CA MET A 115 -13.23 -4.26 1.77
C MET A 115 -12.47 -3.71 2.97
N ASP A 116 -12.33 -4.46 4.08
CA ASP A 116 -11.57 -3.97 5.24
C ASP A 116 -10.06 -4.09 4.96
N LEU A 117 -9.48 -2.94 4.64
CA LEU A 117 -8.08 -2.83 4.25
C LEU A 117 -7.13 -3.19 5.38
N GLU A 118 -7.47 -2.80 6.62
CA GLU A 118 -6.62 -3.03 7.78
C GLU A 118 -6.54 -4.52 8.10
N ILE A 119 -7.70 -5.19 8.14
CA ILE A 119 -7.78 -6.64 8.39
C ILE A 119 -6.99 -7.40 7.33
N ASN A 120 -7.21 -7.10 6.05
CA ASN A 120 -6.50 -7.77 4.95
C ASN A 120 -4.97 -7.59 5.04
N LEU A 121 -4.49 -6.40 5.39
CA LEU A 121 -3.06 -6.12 5.57
C LEU A 121 -2.48 -6.86 6.78
N ARG A 122 -3.18 -6.87 7.91
CA ARG A 122 -2.75 -7.58 9.12
C ARG A 122 -2.69 -9.10 8.89
N SER A 123 -3.69 -9.67 8.23
CA SER A 123 -3.70 -11.09 7.87
C SER A 123 -2.56 -11.45 6.91
N LEU A 124 -2.28 -10.58 5.92
CA LEU A 124 -1.15 -10.77 5.02
C LEU A 124 0.18 -10.74 5.77
N ILE A 125 0.35 -9.81 6.72
CA ILE A 125 1.57 -9.71 7.55
C ILE A 125 1.71 -10.91 8.48
N ALA A 126 0.61 -11.43 9.04
CA ALA A 126 0.64 -12.61 9.89
C ALA A 126 1.16 -13.85 9.13
N ASN A 127 0.81 -13.97 7.85
CA ASN A 127 1.27 -15.04 6.96
C ASN A 127 2.68 -14.79 6.41
N GLU A 128 3.00 -13.56 6.05
CA GLU A 128 4.29 -13.14 5.47
C GLU A 128 4.94 -12.02 6.31
N PRO A 129 5.57 -12.35 7.46
CA PRO A 129 6.06 -11.35 8.42
C PRO A 129 7.17 -10.44 7.91
N PHE A 130 7.76 -10.73 6.75
CA PHE A 130 8.79 -9.93 6.09
C PHE A 130 8.26 -9.15 4.86
N ASN A 131 6.94 -9.16 4.62
CA ASN A 131 6.34 -8.38 3.55
C ASN A 131 6.33 -6.88 3.87
N LEU A 132 7.44 -6.21 3.56
CA LEU A 132 7.60 -4.77 3.79
C LEU A 132 6.52 -3.93 3.11
N ARG A 133 6.03 -4.33 1.93
CA ARG A 133 4.98 -3.60 1.21
C ARG A 133 3.67 -3.61 1.98
N ALA A 134 3.30 -4.75 2.57
CA ALA A 134 2.11 -4.83 3.42
C ALA A 134 2.25 -3.92 4.65
N TYR A 135 3.42 -3.90 5.30
CA TYR A 135 3.61 -2.97 6.40
C TYR A 135 3.63 -1.49 5.99
N ASP A 136 4.25 -1.12 4.87
CA ASP A 136 4.28 0.27 4.40
C ASP A 136 2.85 0.80 4.24
N TYR A 137 1.96 -0.02 3.65
CA TYR A 137 0.54 0.31 3.52
C TYR A 137 -0.20 0.32 4.85
N LEU A 138 0.07 -0.63 5.76
CA LEU A 138 -0.54 -0.65 7.09
C LEU A 138 -0.15 0.60 7.88
N MET A 139 1.14 0.95 7.93
CA MET A 139 1.63 2.13 8.62
C MET A 139 1.04 3.42 8.05
N ALA A 140 0.97 3.53 6.71
CA ALA A 140 0.34 4.68 6.06
C ALA A 140 -1.15 4.79 6.39
N LEU A 141 -1.88 3.66 6.40
CA LEU A 141 -3.29 3.61 6.78
C LEU A 141 -3.51 4.04 8.23
N LEU A 142 -2.72 3.51 9.16
CA LEU A 142 -2.82 3.84 10.58
C LEU A 142 -2.49 5.32 10.86
N LEU A 143 -1.48 5.88 10.18
CA LEU A 143 -1.19 7.32 10.25
C LEU A 143 -2.35 8.15 9.69
N LEU A 144 -2.89 7.76 8.53
CA LEU A 144 -4.03 8.44 7.92
C LEU A 144 -5.25 8.41 8.85
N GLU A 145 -5.52 7.28 9.50
CA GLU A 145 -6.64 7.14 10.44
C GLU A 145 -6.33 7.69 11.84
N LYS A 146 -5.16 8.30 12.04
CA LYS A 146 -4.68 8.85 13.32
C LYS A 146 -4.63 7.81 14.45
N LYS A 147 -4.50 6.52 14.11
CA LYS A 147 -4.41 5.37 15.03
C LYS A 147 -2.98 5.16 15.54
N ILE A 148 -2.47 6.15 16.28
CA ILE A 148 -1.06 6.21 16.68
C ILE A 148 -0.63 5.10 17.65
N ASP A 149 -1.54 4.58 18.47
CA ASP A 149 -1.28 3.42 19.32
C ASP A 149 -0.98 2.16 18.49
N GLN A 150 -1.76 1.96 17.42
CA GLN A 150 -1.58 0.81 16.55
C GLN A 150 -0.31 0.91 15.70
N VAL A 151 0.14 2.13 15.38
CA VAL A 151 1.46 2.36 14.74
C VAL A 151 2.57 1.83 15.65
N ARG A 152 2.50 2.12 16.95
CA ARG A 152 3.47 1.60 17.94
C ARG A 152 3.41 0.08 18.03
N GLU A 153 2.22 -0.50 18.09
CA GLU A 153 2.04 -1.96 18.14
C GLU A 153 2.64 -2.67 16.92
N ALA A 154 2.48 -2.09 15.72
CA ALA A 154 3.00 -2.66 14.48
C ALA A 154 4.51 -2.44 14.28
N LEU A 155 5.12 -1.49 14.99
CA LEU A 155 6.50 -1.05 14.77
C LEU A 155 7.55 -2.15 14.90
N PRO A 156 7.53 -3.05 15.90
CA PRO A 156 8.53 -4.13 15.99
C PRO A 156 8.48 -5.07 14.78
N GLY A 157 7.30 -5.30 14.21
CA GLY A 157 7.14 -6.04 12.96
C GLY A 157 7.75 -5.30 11.78
N TYR A 158 7.42 -4.01 11.66
CA TYR A 158 7.95 -3.14 10.61
C TYR A 158 9.47 -3.08 10.59
N LEU A 159 10.11 -2.82 11.74
CA LEU A 159 11.56 -2.69 11.84
C LEU A 159 12.28 -3.98 11.44
N ARG A 160 11.70 -5.15 11.72
CA ARG A 160 12.24 -6.44 11.27
C ARG A 160 12.14 -6.57 9.75
N ALA A 161 11.01 -6.17 9.15
CA ALA A 161 10.80 -6.24 7.70
C ALA A 161 11.61 -5.17 6.92
N SER A 162 11.83 -3.98 7.50
CA SER A 162 12.52 -2.86 6.86
C SER A 162 14.04 -2.86 7.05
N GLY A 163 14.58 -3.79 7.85
CA GLY A 163 15.99 -3.78 8.25
C GLY A 163 16.33 -2.59 9.16
N GLY A 164 15.35 -2.09 9.93
CA GLY A 164 15.51 -0.97 10.85
C GLY A 164 15.39 0.42 10.22
N ILE A 165 15.08 0.51 8.92
CA ILE A 165 14.88 1.78 8.24
C ILE A 165 13.47 2.32 8.55
N VAL A 166 13.39 3.57 9.00
CA VAL A 166 12.13 4.24 9.36
C VAL A 166 11.92 5.47 8.45
N PRO A 167 10.81 5.54 7.69
CA PRO A 167 10.47 6.73 6.91
C PRO A 167 10.17 7.93 7.79
N SER A 168 10.43 9.15 7.30
CA SER A 168 10.26 10.39 8.07
C SER A 168 8.84 10.60 8.61
N LEU A 169 7.81 10.23 7.85
CA LEU A 169 6.41 10.34 8.32
C LEU A 169 6.10 9.39 9.47
N LEU A 170 6.65 8.17 9.43
CA LEU A 170 6.51 7.22 10.53
C LEU A 170 7.23 7.75 11.77
N ASP A 171 8.43 8.28 11.60
CA ASP A 171 9.23 8.90 12.66
C ASP A 171 8.51 10.08 13.34
N GLU A 172 7.85 10.93 12.55
CA GLU A 172 6.98 12.00 13.05
C GLU A 172 5.78 11.45 13.85
N GLY A 173 5.14 10.38 13.40
CA GLY A 173 4.07 9.69 14.12
C GLY A 173 4.53 9.09 15.46
N LEU A 174 5.75 8.56 15.52
CA LEU A 174 6.35 8.05 16.75
C LEU A 174 6.63 9.17 17.76
N LEU A 175 7.05 10.36 17.29
CA LEU A 175 7.21 11.50 18.18
C LEU A 175 5.85 11.97 18.74
N VAL A 176 4.80 11.95 17.92
CA VAL A 176 3.43 12.21 18.40
C VAL A 176 3.04 11.21 19.49
N TYR A 177 3.28 9.90 19.30
CA TYR A 177 3.02 8.87 20.29
C TYR A 177 3.71 9.16 21.64
N GLN A 178 4.99 9.53 21.60
CA GLN A 178 5.78 9.87 22.80
C GLN A 178 5.19 11.06 23.56
N ILE A 179 4.80 12.11 22.83
CA ILE A 179 4.23 13.34 23.41
C ILE A 179 2.85 13.06 24.04
N THR A 180 2.02 12.22 23.41
CA THR A 180 0.66 11.94 23.90
C THR A 180 0.67 11.06 25.15
N HIS A 181 1.58 10.09 25.25
CA HIS A 181 1.61 9.14 26.36
C HIS A 181 2.48 9.56 27.54
N ARG A 182 3.25 10.66 27.42
CA ARG A 182 4.18 11.14 28.45
C ARG A 182 5.09 10.01 28.98
N GLU A 183 5.51 9.10 28.10
CA GLU A 183 6.41 8.01 28.49
C GLU A 183 7.78 8.59 28.88
N GLU A 184 8.07 8.61 30.19
CA GLU A 184 9.40 8.88 30.73
C GLU A 184 10.34 7.66 30.63
N ASP A 185 9.81 6.50 30.25
CA ASP A 185 10.53 5.22 30.34
C ASP A 185 11.17 4.77 29.02
N ILE A 186 12.44 4.41 29.16
CA ILE A 186 13.47 4.41 28.15
C ILE A 186 13.50 3.05 27.45
N SER A 187 12.98 2.97 26.24
CA SER A 187 13.40 1.95 25.26
C SER A 187 13.19 2.44 23.83
N PRO A 188 14.11 2.14 22.89
CA PRO A 188 14.51 3.01 21.80
C PRO A 188 13.48 3.03 20.67
N LEU A 189 12.38 3.75 20.88
CA LEU A 189 11.85 4.58 19.82
C LEU A 189 12.86 5.70 19.60
N GLN A 190 13.96 5.40 18.90
CA GLN A 190 14.92 6.41 18.47
C GLN A 190 14.25 7.24 17.40
N VAL A 191 13.41 8.18 17.84
CA VAL A 191 12.94 9.24 16.97
C VAL A 191 14.18 9.98 16.49
N SER A 192 14.27 10.21 15.18
CA SER A 192 15.45 10.88 14.64
C SER A 192 15.59 12.29 15.22
N PRO A 193 16.82 12.77 15.48
CA PRO A 193 17.04 14.17 15.86
C PRO A 193 16.46 15.16 14.86
N SER A 194 16.39 14.79 13.57
CA SER A 194 15.76 15.57 12.52
C SER A 194 14.25 15.74 12.72
N ALA A 195 13.52 14.69 13.12
CA ALA A 195 12.09 14.79 13.39
C ALA A 195 11.80 15.67 14.62
N ILE A 196 12.62 15.56 15.66
CA ILE A 196 12.54 16.43 16.86
C ILE A 196 12.76 17.89 16.48
N GLN A 197 13.87 18.19 15.78
CA GLN A 197 14.19 19.55 15.36
C GLN A 197 13.10 20.14 14.46
N ARG A 198 12.58 19.35 13.51
CA ARG A 198 11.51 19.76 12.60
C ARG A 198 10.22 20.05 13.35
N PHE A 199 9.91 19.29 14.40
CA PHE A 199 8.77 19.54 15.27
C PHE A 199 8.95 20.80 16.13
N ASP A 200 10.15 21.05 16.66
CA ASP A 200 10.45 22.28 17.40
C ASP A 200 10.30 23.53 16.51
N ASP A 201 10.76 23.44 15.26
CA ASP A 201 10.56 24.51 14.27
C ASP A 201 9.08 24.74 13.97
N TYR A 202 8.33 23.65 13.78
CA TYR A 202 6.88 23.69 13.54
C TYR A 202 6.13 24.36 14.71
N THR A 203 6.39 23.93 15.95
CA THR A 203 5.68 24.45 17.13
C THR A 203 6.05 25.88 17.45
N ARG A 204 7.30 26.30 17.20
CA ARG A 204 7.74 27.69 17.36
C ARG A 204 6.93 28.63 16.49
N VAL A 205 6.72 28.27 15.22
CA VAL A 205 5.91 29.06 14.29
C VAL A 205 4.44 28.99 14.69
N LEU A 206 3.91 27.80 14.99
CA LEU A 206 2.50 27.62 15.37
C LEU A 206 2.09 28.49 16.57
N ARG A 207 2.97 28.64 17.57
CA ARG A 207 2.70 29.44 18.79
C ARG A 207 2.64 30.95 18.54
N GLN A 208 3.15 31.45 17.41
CA GLN A 208 3.13 32.88 17.07
C GLN A 208 1.77 33.34 16.56
N TYR A 209 0.92 32.42 16.11
CA TYR A 209 -0.37 32.73 15.49
C TYR A 209 -1.53 32.25 16.37
N ARG A 210 -2.51 33.13 16.60
CA ARG A 210 -3.75 32.77 17.31
C ARG A 210 -4.84 32.27 16.37
N ASP A 211 -4.83 32.75 15.12
CA ASP A 211 -5.77 32.31 14.08
C ASP A 211 -5.24 31.03 13.40
N GLN A 212 -6.03 29.97 13.41
CA GLN A 212 -5.67 28.67 12.82
C GLN A 212 -5.53 28.72 11.29
N ASN A 213 -6.33 29.54 10.60
CA ASN A 213 -6.25 29.65 9.14
C ASN A 213 -4.99 30.42 8.71
N GLU A 214 -4.62 31.45 9.47
CA GLU A 214 -3.36 32.17 9.25
C GLU A 214 -2.16 31.26 9.54
N ALA A 215 -2.19 30.54 10.67
CA ALA A 215 -1.16 29.56 11.01
C ALA A 215 -1.00 28.49 9.91
N ALA A 216 -2.10 27.93 9.39
CA ALA A 216 -2.08 26.93 8.33
C ALA A 216 -1.42 27.47 7.04
N ARG A 217 -1.75 28.70 6.63
CA ARG A 217 -1.16 29.33 5.43
C ARG A 217 0.34 29.55 5.56
N ILE A 218 0.80 29.94 6.75
CA ILE A 218 2.23 30.18 7.02
C ILE A 218 3.01 28.87 7.14
N LEU A 219 2.41 27.83 7.73
CA LEU A 219 3.06 26.54 7.94
C LEU A 219 3.08 25.65 6.68
N TYR A 220 2.09 25.77 5.79
CA TYR A 220 1.91 24.87 4.65
C TYR A 220 3.14 24.74 3.73
N PRO A 221 3.83 25.83 3.31
CA PRO A 221 4.95 25.72 2.38
C PRO A 221 6.12 24.88 2.90
N THR A 222 6.31 24.80 4.22
CA THR A 222 7.45 24.13 4.86
C THR A 222 7.06 22.81 5.53
N PHE A 223 5.85 22.74 6.08
CA PHE A 223 5.37 21.63 6.89
C PHE A 223 4.11 20.97 6.34
N GLY A 224 3.61 21.35 5.16
CA GLY A 224 2.39 20.76 4.58
C GLY A 224 2.46 19.25 4.34
N ASN A 225 3.67 18.69 4.24
CA ASN A 225 3.93 17.25 4.15
C ASN A 225 4.28 16.60 5.49
N SER A 226 4.06 17.28 6.62
CA SER A 226 4.31 16.73 7.95
C SER A 226 3.03 16.11 8.53
N PHE A 227 3.22 15.07 9.34
CA PHE A 227 2.12 14.39 10.00
C PHE A 227 1.38 15.31 10.99
N TRP A 228 2.10 16.19 11.67
CA TRP A 228 1.59 17.20 12.59
C TRP A 228 0.70 18.24 11.91
N PHE A 229 1.09 18.68 10.71
CA PHE A 229 0.27 19.58 9.91
C PHE A 229 -1.04 18.90 9.53
N TYR A 230 -0.96 17.64 9.10
CA TYR A 230 -2.12 16.80 8.85
C TYR A 230 -3.01 16.66 10.11
N LEU A 231 -2.44 16.38 11.28
CA LEU A 231 -3.19 16.26 12.53
C LEU A 231 -3.92 17.55 12.91
N ASN A 232 -3.25 18.70 12.79
CA ASN A 232 -3.75 19.98 13.28
C ASN A 232 -4.75 20.67 12.34
N PHE A 233 -4.62 20.48 11.04
CA PHE A 233 -5.37 21.25 10.04
C PHE A 233 -6.25 20.42 9.11
N VAL A 234 -6.06 19.10 9.08
CA VAL A 234 -6.91 18.20 8.29
C VAL A 234 -7.76 17.38 9.25
N SER A 235 -9.02 17.77 9.39
CA SER A 235 -10.03 16.88 9.95
C SER A 235 -10.37 15.84 8.87
N LEU A 236 -10.33 14.56 9.24
CA LEU A 236 -11.09 13.58 8.48
C LEU A 236 -12.57 13.97 8.66
N PRO A 237 -13.36 14.10 7.59
CA PRO A 237 -14.81 14.15 7.75
C PRO A 237 -15.21 12.87 8.50
N ASN A 238 -15.69 13.04 9.73
CA ASN A 238 -16.27 11.93 10.49
C ASN A 238 -17.35 11.27 9.62
N GLN A 239 -17.25 9.95 9.49
CA GLN A 239 -18.28 9.10 8.89
C GLN A 239 -19.61 9.27 9.62
#